data_AF-A0A5F8GTF2-F1
#
_entry.id   AF-A0A5F8GTF2-F1
#
_cell.length_a   1.000
_cell.length_b   1.000
_cell.length_c   1.000
_cell.angle_alpha   90.00
_cell.angle_beta   90.00
_cell.angle_gamma   90.00
#
_symmetry.space_group_name_H-M   'P 1'
#
loop_
_entity.id
_entity.type
_entity.pdbx_description
1 polymer ?
#
loop_
_entity_poly.entity_id
_entity_poly.type
_entity_poly.pdbx_seq_one_letter_code
_entity_poly.pdbx_strand_id
1 'polypeptide(L)' 'IPAVAVDHSQRIFEVWAWKLDDEMKKICQVIRKCNYIAMYTKFQVPIMTISSLDPDKWKSLQVSCVINPFVNKHV' A
#
# COMPACT_ATOMS: atom_id res chain seq x y z
N ILE A 1 24.69 -0.68 17.73
CA ILE A 1 23.47 -0.59 16.89
C ILE A 1 22.38 -1.32 17.65
N PRO A 2 21.41 -0.65 18.29
CA PRO A 2 20.32 -1.38 18.91
C PRO A 2 19.42 -1.90 17.80
N ALA A 3 19.17 -3.22 17.81
CA ALA A 3 18.21 -3.86 16.91
C ALA A 3 16.88 -3.12 17.04
N VAL A 4 16.44 -2.49 15.95
CA VAL A 4 15.08 -1.96 15.81
C VAL A 4 14.15 -3.08 16.25
N ALA A 5 13.43 -2.85 17.34
CA ALA A 5 12.29 -3.67 17.69
C ALA A 5 11.36 -3.62 16.47
N VAL A 6 11.34 -4.68 15.68
CA VAL A 6 10.36 -4.86 14.62
C VAL A 6 9.04 -4.96 15.37
N ASP A 7 8.31 -3.85 15.39
CA ASP A 7 6.98 -3.79 15.98
C ASP A 7 6.11 -4.82 15.25
N HIS A 8 5.80 -5.92 15.94
CA HIS A 8 4.98 -7.01 15.41
C HIS A 8 3.53 -6.58 15.12
N SER A 9 3.21 -5.29 15.21
CA SER A 9 1.90 -4.71 14.90
C SER A 9 1.63 -4.55 13.39
N GLN A 10 2.64 -4.69 12.54
CA GLN A 10 2.47 -4.59 11.08
C GLN A 10 1.62 -5.75 10.54
N ARG A 11 0.31 -5.51 10.41
CA ARG A 11 -0.63 -6.45 9.81
C ARG A 11 -0.79 -6.15 8.33
N ILE A 12 -0.41 -7.11 7.49
CA ILE A 12 -0.67 -7.06 6.05
C ILE A 12 -1.97 -7.81 5.79
N PHE A 13 -2.87 -7.19 5.04
CA PHE A 13 -4.13 -7.81 4.63
C PHE A 13 -4.16 -7.95 3.12
N GLU A 14 -4.30 -9.18 2.64
CA GLU A 14 -4.45 -9.44 1.21
C GLU A 14 -5.92 -9.31 0.83
N VAL A 15 -6.21 -8.47 -0.16
CA VAL A 15 -7.57 -8.16 -0.59
C VAL A 15 -7.78 -8.71 -2.00
N TRP A 16 -8.72 -9.65 -2.10
CA TRP A 16 -9.15 -10.24 -3.36
C TRP A 16 -10.48 -9.63 -3.81
N ALA A 17 -10.84 -9.78 -5.09
CA ALA A 17 -12.00 -9.13 -5.69
C ALA A 17 -13.31 -9.33 -4.90
N TRP A 18 -13.54 -10.53 -4.36
CA TRP A 18 -14.75 -10.86 -3.59
C TRP A 18 -14.85 -10.17 -2.22
N LYS A 19 -13.72 -9.66 -1.69
CA LYS A 19 -13.63 -9.01 -0.38
C LYS A 19 -13.31 -7.51 -0.49
N LEU A 20 -13.16 -7.01 -1.71
CA LEU A 20 -12.70 -5.65 -1.98
C LEU A 20 -13.61 -4.61 -1.33
N ASP A 21 -14.93 -4.71 -1.52
CA ASP A 21 -15.89 -3.76 -0.98
C ASP A 21 -15.85 -3.66 0.55
N ASP A 22 -15.78 -4.81 1.23
CA ASP A 22 -15.79 -4.84 2.70
C ASP A 22 -14.49 -4.27 3.30
N GLU A 23 -13.34 -4.60 2.72
CA GLU A 23 -12.06 -4.04 3.17
C GLU A 23 -11.94 -2.56 2.81
N MET A 24 -12.44 -2.14 1.64
CA MET A 24 -12.49 -0.73 1.26
C MET A 24 -13.32 0.11 2.24
N LYS A 25 -14.46 -0.39 2.72
CA LYS A 25 -15.27 0.29 3.75
C LYS A 25 -14.49 0.50 5.05
N LYS A 26 -13.72 -0.49 5.49
CA LYS A 26 -12.86 -0.39 6.69
C LYS A 26 -11.74 0.61 6.48
N ILE A 27 -11.07 0.57 5.32
CA ILE A 27 -10.02 1.53 4.94
C ILE A 27 -10.57 2.95 4.95
N CYS A 28 -11.75 3.19 4.37
CA CYS A 28 -12.43 4.49 4.37
C CYS A 28 -12.72 5.03 5.78
N GLN A 29 -12.88 4.18 6.79
CA GLN A 29 -13.05 4.62 8.17
C GLN A 29 -11.71 4.99 8.83
N VAL A 30 -10.66 4.21 8.55
CA VAL A 30 -9.32 4.41 9.14
C VAL A 30 -8.62 5.62 8.51
N ILE A 31 -8.72 5.78 7.19
CA ILE A 31 -8.07 6.86 6.42
C ILE A 31 -8.46 8.26 6.92
N ARG A 32 -9.69 8.43 7.45
CA ARG A 32 -10.16 9.70 8.03
C ARG A 32 -9.35 10.16 9.24
N LYS A 33 -8.63 9.24 9.90
CA LYS A 33 -7.77 9.51 11.06
C LYS A 33 -6.29 9.49 10.71
N CYS A 34 -5.94 9.23 9.45
CA CYS A 34 -4.57 9.12 8.97
C CYS A 34 -4.18 10.36 8.17
N ASN A 35 -3.04 10.95 8.49
CA ASN A 35 -2.50 12.08 7.73
C ASN A 35 -1.60 11.65 6.57
N TYR A 36 -1.21 10.37 6.53
CA TYR A 36 -0.26 9.86 5.55
C TYR A 36 -0.63 8.45 5.08
N ILE A 37 -0.46 8.21 3.78
CA ILE A 37 -0.65 6.93 3.11
C ILE A 37 0.52 6.74 2.16
N ALA A 38 1.26 5.65 2.33
CA ALA A 38 2.23 5.23 1.33
C ALA A 38 1.56 4.25 0.36
N MET A 39 1.74 4.46 -0.94
CA MET A 39 1.27 3.55 -1.99
C MET A 39 2.44 2.96 -2.75
N TYR A 40 2.33 1.68 -3.08
CA TYR A 40 3.29 0.96 -3.90
C TYR A 40 2.52 0.05 -4.86
N THR A 41 2.89 0.11 -6.14
CA THR A 41 2.25 -0.71 -7.18
C THR A 41 3.31 -1.55 -7.89
N LYS A 42 3.01 -2.84 -8.04
CA LYS A 42 3.80 -3.76 -8.88
C LYS A 42 3.15 -3.87 -10.24
N PHE A 43 3.95 -3.63 -11.28
CA PHE A 43 3.55 -3.79 -12.68
C PHE A 43 4.31 -4.93 -13.33
N GLN A 44 3.67 -5.60 -14.28
CA GLN A 44 4.37 -6.49 -15.19
C GLN A 44 4.76 -5.70 -16.44
N VAL A 45 6.03 -5.31 -16.53
CA VAL A 45 6.57 -4.62 -17.72
C VAL A 45 7.54 -5.52 -18.47
N PRO A 46 7.51 -5.54 -19.82
CA PRO A 46 8.59 -6.12 -20.61
C PRO A 46 9.90 -5.38 -20.33
N ILE A 47 11.06 -6.06 -20.40
CA ILE A 47 12.39 -5.50 -20.10
C ILE A 47 12.82 -4.38 -21.09
N MET A 48 12.02 -4.11 -22.12
CA MET A 48 12.25 -2.97 -23.02
C MET A 48 12.01 -1.65 -22.29
N THR A 49 12.92 -0.70 -22.55
CA THR A 49 13.13 0.57 -21.86
C THR A 49 11.84 1.20 -21.32
N ILE A 50 11.74 1.28 -19.99
CA ILE A 50 10.57 1.75 -19.22
C ILE A 50 10.16 3.18 -19.63
N SER A 51 11.08 3.96 -20.23
CA SER A 51 10.86 5.34 -20.66
C SER A 51 10.06 5.51 -21.96
N SER A 52 9.85 4.46 -22.77
CA SER A 52 9.06 4.54 -24.01
C SER A 52 7.68 3.86 -23.93
N LEU A 53 7.37 3.26 -22.79
CA LEU A 53 6.13 2.52 -22.59
C LEU A 53 5.04 3.41 -22.02
N ASP A 54 3.94 3.50 -22.75
CA ASP A 54 2.70 4.16 -22.35
C ASP A 54 2.16 3.55 -21.03
N PRO A 55 2.04 4.34 -19.94
CA PRO A 55 1.58 3.86 -18.64
C PRO A 55 0.14 3.34 -18.68
N ASP A 56 -0.68 3.79 -19.62
CA ASP A 56 -2.07 3.33 -19.78
C ASP A 56 -2.15 1.87 -20.24
N LYS A 57 -1.04 1.32 -20.75
CA LYS A 57 -0.95 -0.08 -21.19
C LYS A 57 -0.46 -1.02 -20.08
N TRP A 58 -0.08 -0.49 -18.92
CA TRP A 58 0.50 -1.30 -17.85
C TRP A 58 -0.59 -1.99 -17.07
N LYS A 59 -0.50 -3.32 -16.96
CA LYS A 59 -1.35 -4.08 -16.04
C LYS A 59 -0.70 -4.11 -14.67
N SER A 60 -1.35 -3.47 -13.70
CA SER A 60 -0.98 -3.60 -12.29
C SER A 60 -1.27 -5.01 -11.80
N LEU A 61 -0.27 -5.70 -11.27
CA LEU A 61 -0.41 -7.02 -10.67
C LEU A 61 -0.85 -6.94 -9.22
N GLN A 62 -0.35 -5.94 -8.50
CA GLN A 62 -0.62 -5.77 -7.07
C GLN A 62 -0.53 -4.29 -6.73
N VAL A 63 -1.53 -3.78 -6.02
CA VAL A 63 -1.50 -2.45 -5.39
C VAL A 63 -1.47 -2.68 -3.89
N SER A 64 -0.49 -2.09 -3.23
CA SER A 64 -0.33 -2.15 -1.78
C SER A 64 -0.38 -0.74 -1.21
N CYS A 65 -1.13 -0.55 -0.14
CA CYS A 65 -1.13 0.69 0.62
C CYS A 65 -0.74 0.42 2.07
N VAL A 66 0.05 1.31 2.65
CA VAL A 66 0.40 1.31 4.07
C VAL A 66 -0.29 2.51 4.71
N ILE A 67 -1.19 2.21 5.63
CA ILE A 67 -1.97 3.19 6.37
C ILE A 67 -1.47 3.16 7.79
N ASN A 68 -0.81 4.22 8.23
CA ASN A 68 -0.34 4.36 9.60
C ASN A 68 -1.31 5.28 10.38
N PRO A 69 -2.12 4.75 11.32
CA PRO A 69 -3.01 5.55 12.15
C PRO A 69 -2.30 6.41 13.21
N PHE A 70 -1.00 6.21 13.43
CA PHE A 70 -0.23 6.97 14.41
C PHE A 70 0.89 7.76 13.73
N VAL A 71 0.60 9.00 13.35
CA VAL A 71 1.64 10.04 13.21
C VAL A 71 1.47 11.03 14.35
N ASN A 72 1.70 10.54 15.58
CA ASN A 72 2.11 11.37 16.71
C ASN A 72 2.63 10.48 17.85
N LYS A 73 3.84 9.95 17.66
CA LYS A 73 4.77 9.80 18.78
C LYS A 73 5.95 10.68 18.42
N HIS A 74 5.96 11.88 19.02
CA HIS A 74 7.04 12.86 18.92
C HIS A 74 8.42 12.19 18.94
N VAL A 75 9.28 12.51 17.96
CA VAL A 75 10.66 13.03 18.08
C VAL A 75 11.11 13.44 16.67
#